data_AF-A0A365TK58-F1
#
_entry.id   AF-A0A365TK58-F1
#
_cell.length_a   1.000
_cell.length_b   1.000
_cell.length_c   1.000
_cell.angle_alpha   90.00
_cell.angle_beta   90.00
_cell.angle_gamma   90.00
#
_symmetry.space_group_name_H-M   'P 1'
#
loop_
_entity.id
_entity.type
_entity.pdbx_description
1 polymer ?
#
loop_
_entity_poly.entity_id
_entity_poly.type
_entity_poly.pdbx_seq_one_letter_code
_entity_poly.pdbx_strand_id
1 'polypeptide(L)' 'MEKGTVTIAHGPVPELEWPAMTMGFKATPEQLMNLKEGDEVEFEFTSKGMDSVITSINSD' A
#
# COMPACT_ATOMS: atom_id res chain seq x y z
N MET A 1 -1.84 13.21 -2.66
CA MET A 1 -1.89 11.91 -3.33
C MET A 1 -1.79 12.15 -4.83
N GLU A 2 -0.68 11.74 -5.45
CA GLU A 2 -0.66 11.64 -6.92
C GLU A 2 -1.77 10.66 -7.32
N LYS A 3 -2.59 11.02 -8.31
CA LYS A 3 -3.77 10.25 -8.70
C LYS A 3 -3.33 8.85 -9.15
N GLY A 4 -3.37 7.87 -8.25
CA GLY A 4 -2.95 6.50 -8.51
C GLY A 4 -1.92 5.91 -7.53
N THR A 5 -1.47 6.65 -6.51
CA THR A 5 -0.48 6.14 -5.53
C THR A 5 -0.89 6.52 -4.09
N VAL A 6 -0.77 5.57 -3.17
CA VAL A 6 -0.89 5.76 -1.71
C VAL A 6 0.43 5.46 -1.04
N THR A 7 0.80 6.24 -0.02
CA THR A 7 2.01 5.99 0.78
C THR A 7 1.61 5.26 2.05
N ILE A 8 2.21 4.09 2.28
CA ILE A 8 1.90 3.23 3.43
C ILE A 8 3.20 2.99 4.19
N ALA A 9 3.14 3.20 5.51
CA ALA A 9 4.15 2.70 6.43
C ALA A 9 3.82 1.23 6.73
N HIS A 10 4.56 0.31 6.14
CA HIS A 10 4.29 -1.12 6.26
C HIS A 10 5.34 -1.80 7.15
N GLY A 11 4.93 -2.92 7.77
CA GLY A 11 5.84 -3.82 8.47
C GLY A 11 6.78 -4.57 7.51
N PRO A 12 7.69 -5.41 8.03
CA PRO A 12 8.59 -6.20 7.17
C PRO A 12 7.81 -7.10 6.21
N VAL A 13 8.29 -7.24 4.97
CA VAL A 13 7.75 -8.19 3.97
C VAL A 13 8.84 -9.22 3.66
N PRO A 14 8.86 -10.37 4.38
CA PRO A 14 9.96 -11.32 4.30
C PRO A 14 10.17 -11.92 2.91
N GLU A 15 9.10 -12.16 2.15
CA GLU A 15 9.18 -12.77 0.81
C GLU A 15 9.91 -11.89 -0.20
N LEU A 16 9.96 -10.57 0.05
CA LEU A 16 10.65 -9.58 -0.78
C LEU A 16 11.94 -9.07 -0.12
N GLU A 17 12.30 -9.59 1.05
CA GLU A 17 13.43 -9.10 1.87
C GLU A 17 13.33 -7.61 2.22
N TRP A 18 12.11 -7.09 2.36
CA TRP A 18 11.88 -5.67 2.68
C TRP A 18 11.81 -5.46 4.18
N PRO A 19 12.56 -4.49 4.74
CA PRO A 19 12.38 -4.08 6.13
C PRO A 19 11.05 -3.33 6.30
N ALA A 20 10.68 -3.04 7.55
CA ALA A 20 9.65 -2.04 7.78
C ALA A 20 10.08 -0.70 7.18
N MET A 21 9.24 -0.13 6.33
CA MET A 21 9.54 1.13 5.65
C MET A 21 8.26 1.84 5.21
N THR A 22 8.43 3.10 4.80
CA THR A 22 7.36 3.92 4.22
C THR A 22 7.61 4.07 2.73
N MET A 23 6.72 3.55 1.89
CA MET A 23 6.85 3.66 0.44
C MET A 23 5.50 3.80 -0.27
N GLY A 24 5.56 4.16 -1.56
CA GLY A 24 4.39 4.34 -2.41
C GLY A 24 3.94 3.02 -3.05
N PHE A 25 2.63 2.77 -3.02
CA PHE A 25 1.96 1.67 -3.71
C PHE A 25 0.95 2.23 -4.70
N LYS A 26 0.91 1.68 -5.91
CA LYS A 26 -0.09 2.04 -6.91
C LYS A 26 -1.46 1.52 -6.48
N ALA A 27 -2.48 2.37 -6.53
CA ALA A 27 -3.85 2.04 -6.13
C ALA A 27 -4.87 2.82 -6.98
N THR A 28 -6.08 2.28 -7.13
CA THR A 28 -7.17 2.97 -7.80
C THR A 28 -7.83 4.00 -6.87
N PRO A 29 -8.48 5.06 -7.41
CA PRO A 29 -9.24 5.99 -6.58
C PRO A 29 -10.34 5.31 -5.76
N GLU A 30 -10.93 4.23 -6.26
CA GLU A 30 -11.98 3.46 -5.57
C GLU A 30 -11.43 2.74 -4.33
N GLN A 31 -10.22 2.15 -4.42
CA GLN A 31 -9.53 1.52 -3.28
C GLN A 31 -9.20 2.53 -2.17
N LEU A 32 -9.00 3.80 -2.52
CA LEU A 32 -8.62 4.85 -1.56
C LEU A 32 -9.82 5.65 -1.04
N MET A 33 -11.02 5.45 -1.56
CA MET A 33 -12.16 6.35 -1.36
C MET A 33 -12.59 6.49 0.11
N ASN A 34 -12.37 5.45 0.93
CA ASN A 34 -12.77 5.40 2.34
C ASN A 34 -11.58 5.49 3.32
N LEU A 35 -10.37 5.71 2.81
CA LEU A 35 -9.17 5.79 3.64
C LEU A 35 -8.82 7.24 3.96
N LYS A 36 -8.34 7.48 5.18
CA LYS A 36 -7.76 8.76 5.59
C LYS A 36 -6.34 8.56 6.10
N GLU A 37 -5.58 9.66 6.12
CA GLU A 37 -4.24 9.64 6.71
C GLU A 37 -4.31 9.22 8.18
N GLY A 38 -3.42 8.29 8.56
CA GLY A 38 -3.36 7.72 9.91
C GLY A 38 -4.25 6.49 10.12
N ASP A 39 -5.03 6.06 9.14
CA ASP A 39 -5.73 4.77 9.22
C ASP A 39 -4.72 3.61 9.28
N GLU A 40 -4.98 2.67 10.19
CA GLU A 40 -4.37 1.36 10.15
C GLU A 40 -5.13 0.52 9.13
N VAL A 41 -4.40 -0.13 8.23
CA VAL A 41 -4.98 -0.83 7.09
C VAL A 41 -4.37 -2.21 6.95
N GLU A 42 -5.21 -3.18 6.58
CA GLU A 42 -4.78 -4.45 6.03
C GLU A 42 -4.84 -4.35 4.50
N PHE A 43 -3.76 -4.74 3.83
CA PHE A 43 -3.67 -4.63 2.38
C PHE A 43 -2.86 -5.77 1.77
N GLU A 44 -3.23 -6.11 0.54
CA GLU A 44 -2.54 -7.06 -0.32
C GLU A 44 -2.00 -6.32 -1.54
N PHE A 45 -0.87 -6.80 -2.06
CA PHE A 45 -0.26 -6.22 -3.26
C PHE A 45 0.47 -7.27 -4.09
N THR A 46 0.67 -6.94 -5.37
CA THR A 46 1.62 -7.63 -6.23
C THR A 46 2.82 -6.74 -6.47
N SER A 47 4.01 -7.32 -6.62
CA SER A 47 5.24 -6.57 -6.81
C SER A 47 6.08 -7.10 -7.97
N LYS A 48 6.62 -6.18 -8.76
CA LYS A 48 7.67 -6.43 -9.76
C LYS A 48 8.82 -5.46 -9.51
N GLY A 49 9.70 -5.80 -8.57
CA GLY A 49 10.74 -4.88 -8.10
C GLY A 49 10.12 -3.76 -7.27
N MET A 50 10.34 -2.49 -7.66
CA MET A 50 9.73 -1.33 -6.96
C MET A 50 8.33 -0.96 -7.51
N ASP A 51 7.87 -1.64 -8.56
CA ASP A 51 6.52 -1.48 -9.07
C ASP A 51 5.55 -2.36 -8.26
N SER A 52 5.00 -1.79 -7.18
CA SER A 52 4.01 -2.46 -6.33
C SER A 52 2.61 -1.89 -6.54
N VAL A 53 1.63 -2.79 -6.70
CA VAL A 53 0.23 -2.47 -7.01
C VAL A 53 -0.68 -3.15 -5.98
N ILE A 54 -1.53 -2.36 -5.31
CA ILE A 54 -2.52 -2.85 -4.36
C ILE A 54 -3.59 -3.67 -5.07
N THR A 55 -3.82 -4.89 -4.59
CA THR A 55 -4.91 -5.76 -5.04
C THR A 55 -6.12 -5.68 -4.13
N SER A 56 -5.91 -5.46 -2.84
CA SER A 56 -6.96 -5.29 -1.83
C SER A 56 -6.46 -4.35 -0.73
N ILE A 57 -7.34 -3.50 -0.19
CA ILE A 57 -7.02 -2.66 0.96
C ILE A 57 -8.31 -2.36 1.74
N ASN A 58 -8.25 -2.51 3.06
CA ASN A 58 -9.35 -2.23 3.96
C ASN A 58 -8.79 -1.60 5.24
N SER A 59 -9.54 -0.66 5.80
CA SER A 59 -9.36 -0.24 7.19
C SER A 59 -10.24 -1.12 8.08
N ASP A 60 -9.70 -1.54 9.22
CA ASP A 60 -10.49 -2.14 10.31
C ASP A 60 -11.49 -1.14 10.90
#